data_AF-A0A959EEP2-F1
#
_entry.id   AF-A0A959EEP2-F1
#
_cell.length_a   1.000
_cell.length_b   1.000
_cell.length_c   1.000
_cell.angle_alpha   90.00
_cell.angle_beta   90.00
_cell.angle_gamma   90.00
#
_symmetry.space_group_name_H-M   'P 1'
#
loop_
_entity.id
_entity.type
_entity.pdbx_description
1 polymer ?
#
loop_
_entity_poly.entity_id
_entity_poly.type
_entity_poly.pdbx_seq_one_letter_code
_entity_poly.pdbx_strand_id
1 'polypeptide(L)'
;MKRAFLLTGVVWVALLLLGSAARERWGFFGHRRINRMAVFTLPPEMIGFYKKNIEFITEHAVDPDKRRYATRHEAVRHYIDIDHWGVYPFPEVPRDWTEALMKFTEVGVLPSAGDTLRLYRDTVREQAFINLDYSGVKLSAPYQTAYRDFFEQQIRPQYYEDEWKVDCDAL
;
A
#
# COMPACT_ATOMS: atom_id res chain seq x y z
N MET A 1 4.24 27.49 -55.48
CA MET A 1 5.22 27.52 -54.36
C MET A 1 4.58 27.44 -52.97
N LYS A 2 3.52 28.21 -52.65
CA LYS A 2 2.89 28.22 -51.30
C LYS A 2 2.25 26.88 -50.87
N ARG A 3 1.66 26.11 -51.80
CA ARG A 3 1.05 24.79 -51.51
C ARG A 3 2.07 23.71 -51.12
N ALA A 4 3.27 23.75 -51.70
CA ALA A 4 4.34 22.79 -51.38
C ALA A 4 4.90 23.01 -49.97
N PHE A 5 5.05 24.28 -49.55
CA PHE A 5 5.47 24.65 -48.19
C PHE A 5 4.44 24.24 -47.12
N LEU A 6 3.14 24.38 -47.43
CA LEU A 6 2.06 23.91 -46.55
C LEU A 6 2.05 22.38 -46.40
N LEU A 7 2.23 21.64 -47.50
CA LEU A 7 2.29 20.17 -47.48
C LEU A 7 3.50 19.66 -46.68
N THR A 8 4.68 20.27 -46.86
CA THR A 8 5.86 19.92 -46.06
C THR A 8 5.67 20.23 -44.58
N GLY A 9 5.05 21.38 -44.25
CA GLY A 9 4.76 21.73 -42.86
C GLY A 9 3.80 20.75 -42.18
N VAL A 10 2.75 20.32 -42.88
CA VAL A 10 1.79 19.33 -42.36
C VAL A 10 2.44 17.97 -42.15
N VAL A 11 3.33 17.54 -43.06
CA VAL A 11 4.08 16.28 -42.91
C VAL A 11 5.02 16.33 -41.70
N TRP A 12 5.72 17.44 -41.47
CA TRP A 12 6.58 17.61 -40.30
C TRP A 12 5.79 17.64 -38.98
N VAL A 13 4.63 18.29 -38.95
CA VAL A 13 3.73 18.27 -37.78
C VAL A 13 3.18 16.87 -37.53
N ALA A 14 2.79 16.14 -38.57
CA ALA A 14 2.33 14.75 -38.43
C ALA A 14 3.45 13.82 -37.90
N LEU A 15 4.69 13.98 -38.37
CA LEU A 15 5.85 13.23 -37.89
C LEU A 15 6.19 13.54 -36.42
N LEU A 16 6.06 14.82 -36.00
CA LEU A 16 6.25 15.22 -34.61
C LEU A 16 5.18 14.62 -33.69
N LEU A 17 3.92 14.59 -34.13
CA LEU A 17 2.81 13.99 -33.38
C LEU A 17 2.89 12.45 -33.30
N LEU A 18 3.46 11.80 -34.33
CA LEU A 18 3.72 10.35 -34.33
C LEU A 18 4.86 9.96 -33.37
N GLY A 19 5.85 10.83 -33.17
CA GLY A 19 6.98 10.61 -32.27
C GLY A 19 6.65 10.80 -30.78
N SER A 20 5.53 11.47 -30.46
CA SER A 20 5.15 11.82 -29.08
C SER A 20 4.16 10.86 -28.44
N ALA A 21 3.84 9.72 -29.06
CA ALA A 21 3.05 8.69 -28.40
C ALA A 21 3.84 8.20 -27.18
N ALA A 22 3.40 8.63 -25.99
CA ALA A 22 3.99 8.23 -24.73
C ALA A 22 3.99 6.70 -24.68
N ARG A 23 5.17 6.10 -24.82
CA ARG A 23 5.32 4.67 -24.72
C ARG A 23 4.99 4.32 -23.28
N GLU A 24 3.88 3.62 -23.04
CA GLU A 24 3.52 3.17 -21.70
C GLU A 24 4.70 2.39 -21.12
N ARG A 25 5.40 3.02 -20.18
CA ARG A 25 6.56 2.45 -19.48
C ARG A 25 6.12 1.41 -18.44
N TRP A 26 4.84 1.42 -18.11
CA TRP A 26 4.19 0.66 -17.06
C TRP A 26 3.02 -0.15 -17.65
N GLY A 27 2.32 -0.92 -16.81
CA GLY A 27 1.34 -1.91 -17.25
C GLY A 27 1.98 -3.27 -17.49
N PHE A 28 1.28 -4.16 -18.19
CA PHE A 28 1.67 -5.58 -18.26
C PHE A 28 3.08 -5.82 -18.82
N PHE A 29 3.48 -5.00 -19.79
CA PHE A 29 4.83 -5.04 -20.34
C PHE A 29 5.89 -4.63 -19.31
N GLY A 30 5.65 -3.55 -18.56
CA GLY A 30 6.57 -3.04 -17.53
C GLY A 30 6.82 -4.08 -16.43
N HIS A 31 5.75 -4.66 -15.88
CA HIS A 31 5.84 -5.71 -14.86
C HIS A 31 6.63 -6.93 -15.35
N ARG A 32 6.33 -7.41 -16.56
CA ARG A 32 7.09 -8.51 -17.19
C ARG A 32 8.56 -8.16 -17.35
N ARG A 33 8.86 -6.97 -17.86
CA ARG A 33 10.23 -6.54 -18.15
C ARG A 33 11.05 -6.41 -16.87
N ILE A 34 10.52 -5.79 -15.82
CA ILE A 34 11.19 -5.65 -14.53
C ILE A 34 11.45 -7.03 -13.92
N ASN A 35 10.43 -7.89 -13.86
CA ASN A 35 10.57 -9.24 -13.31
C ASN A 35 11.66 -10.06 -14.03
N ARG A 36 11.63 -10.07 -15.38
CA ARG A 36 12.65 -10.75 -16.19
C ARG A 36 14.05 -10.21 -15.91
N MET A 37 14.21 -8.89 -15.78
CA MET A 37 15.51 -8.26 -15.52
C MET A 37 16.02 -8.56 -14.10
N ALA A 38 15.13 -8.63 -13.11
CA ALA A 38 15.48 -8.94 -11.73
C ALA A 38 16.13 -10.33 -11.58
N VAL A 39 15.77 -11.31 -12.42
CA VAL A 39 16.42 -12.63 -12.42
C VAL A 39 17.92 -12.53 -12.67
N PHE A 40 18.36 -11.60 -13.52
CA PHE A 40 19.78 -11.42 -13.85
C PHE A 40 20.56 -10.65 -12.78
N THR A 41 19.88 -10.08 -11.78
CA THR A 41 20.52 -9.42 -10.63
C THR A 41 20.59 -10.32 -9.40
N LEU A 42 20.13 -11.57 -9.50
CA LEU A 42 20.15 -12.53 -8.41
C LEU A 42 21.57 -13.04 -8.12
N PRO A 43 21.87 -13.40 -6.86
CA PRO A 43 23.15 -13.98 -6.51
C PRO A 43 23.32 -15.38 -7.14
N PRO A 44 24.56 -15.87 -7.31
CA PRO A 44 24.86 -17.15 -7.98
C PRO A 44 24.10 -18.35 -7.43
N GLU A 45 23.83 -18.38 -6.13
CA GLU A 45 23.15 -19.46 -5.43
C GLU A 45 21.66 -19.56 -5.81
N MET A 46 21.05 -18.44 -6.26
CA MET A 46 19.63 -18.36 -6.62
C MET A 46 19.39 -18.35 -8.13
N ILE A 47 20.28 -17.72 -8.90
CA ILE A 47 20.06 -17.44 -10.33
C ILE A 47 19.79 -18.70 -11.15
N GLY A 48 20.41 -19.84 -10.81
CA GLY A 48 20.21 -21.11 -11.52
C GLY A 48 18.75 -21.56 -11.54
N PHE A 49 18.06 -21.48 -10.40
CA PHE A 49 16.64 -21.86 -10.28
C PHE A 49 15.74 -20.88 -11.04
N TYR A 50 15.91 -19.58 -10.82
CA TYR A 50 15.02 -18.56 -11.42
C TYR A 50 15.22 -18.43 -12.93
N LYS A 51 16.46 -18.53 -13.41
CA LYS A 51 16.76 -18.47 -14.85
C LYS A 51 16.15 -19.66 -15.60
N LYS A 52 16.11 -20.85 -15.01
CA LYS A 52 15.43 -22.03 -15.58
C LYS A 52 13.92 -21.80 -15.74
N ASN A 53 13.32 -21.00 -14.86
CA ASN A 53 11.87 -20.74 -14.82
C ASN A 53 11.50 -19.32 -15.28
N ILE A 54 12.40 -18.63 -16.00
CA ILE A 54 12.28 -17.19 -16.26
C ILE A 54 11.01 -16.81 -17.03
N GLU A 55 10.57 -17.64 -17.99
CA GLU A 55 9.36 -17.37 -18.76
C GLU A 55 8.11 -17.44 -17.88
N PHE A 56 8.00 -18.48 -17.04
CA PHE A 56 6.88 -18.65 -16.11
C PHE A 56 6.74 -17.43 -15.18
N ILE A 57 7.79 -17.08 -14.45
CA ILE A 57 7.71 -15.96 -13.50
C ILE A 57 7.48 -14.61 -14.20
N THR A 58 7.98 -14.46 -15.43
CA THR A 58 7.74 -13.26 -16.25
C THR A 58 6.26 -13.17 -16.61
N GLU A 59 5.67 -14.24 -17.15
CA GLU A 59 4.26 -14.27 -17.56
C GLU A 59 3.29 -14.01 -16.41
N HIS A 60 3.62 -14.52 -15.22
CA HIS A 60 2.84 -14.40 -13.99
C HIS A 60 3.09 -13.07 -13.23
N ALA A 61 4.04 -12.22 -13.66
CA ALA A 61 4.34 -10.94 -13.02
C ALA A 61 3.18 -9.93 -13.02
N VAL A 62 2.14 -10.19 -13.82
CA VAL A 62 0.97 -9.32 -14.03
C VAL A 62 -0.30 -9.85 -13.37
N ASP A 63 -0.23 -11.00 -12.71
CA ASP A 63 -1.40 -11.64 -12.12
C ASP A 63 -2.10 -10.81 -11.04
N PRO A 64 -1.39 -10.05 -10.18
CA PRO A 64 -2.03 -9.09 -9.28
C PRO A 64 -2.91 -8.08 -10.02
N ASP A 65 -2.41 -7.49 -11.11
CA ASP A 65 -3.18 -6.55 -11.93
C ASP A 65 -4.37 -7.22 -12.63
N LYS A 66 -4.22 -8.47 -13.10
CA LYS A 66 -5.34 -9.21 -13.71
C LYS A 66 -6.48 -9.46 -12.72
N ARG A 67 -6.16 -9.74 -11.45
CA ARG A 67 -7.15 -9.99 -10.40
C ARG A 67 -7.57 -8.72 -9.64
N ARG A 68 -7.18 -7.54 -10.12
CA ARG A 68 -7.54 -6.22 -9.54
C ARG A 68 -9.03 -6.10 -9.20
N TYR A 69 -9.90 -6.65 -10.04
CA TYR A 69 -11.36 -6.59 -9.86
C TYR A 69 -11.96 -7.86 -9.27
N ALA A 70 -11.14 -8.86 -8.93
CA ALA A 70 -11.61 -10.10 -8.31
C ALA A 70 -11.99 -9.90 -6.84
N THR A 71 -11.38 -8.93 -6.16
CA THR A 71 -11.75 -8.54 -4.79
C THR A 71 -11.69 -7.01 -4.66
N ARG A 72 -12.51 -6.45 -3.78
CA ARG A 72 -12.49 -5.01 -3.46
C ARG A 72 -11.15 -4.52 -2.90
N HIS A 73 -10.37 -5.43 -2.31
CA HIS A 73 -9.12 -5.10 -1.61
C HIS A 73 -7.87 -5.15 -2.51
N GLU A 74 -7.94 -5.77 -3.70
CA GLU A 74 -6.73 -5.90 -4.53
C GLU A 74 -6.32 -4.57 -5.14
N ALA A 75 -7.28 -3.79 -5.65
CA ALA A 75 -6.98 -2.54 -6.35
C ALA A 75 -6.16 -1.54 -5.52
N VAL A 76 -6.43 -1.44 -4.22
CA VAL A 76 -5.75 -0.51 -3.30
C VAL A 76 -4.32 -0.94 -2.95
N ARG A 77 -3.92 -2.18 -3.27
CA ARG A 77 -2.55 -2.68 -2.99
C ARG A 77 -1.51 -2.24 -4.02
N HIS A 78 -1.93 -1.64 -5.14
CA HIS A 78 -1.02 -1.33 -6.25
C HIS A 78 -0.47 0.10 -6.20
N TYR A 79 -0.85 0.90 -5.21
CA TYR A 79 -0.35 2.26 -5.02
C TYR A 79 -0.35 2.65 -3.54
N ILE A 80 0.41 3.70 -3.23
CA ILE A 80 0.39 4.37 -1.94
C ILE A 80 0.42 5.87 -2.21
N ASP A 81 -0.49 6.61 -1.57
CA ASP A 81 -0.42 8.06 -1.49
C ASP A 81 0.41 8.44 -0.25
N ILE A 82 1.74 8.36 -0.39
CA ILE A 82 2.66 8.48 0.75
C ILE A 82 2.70 9.91 1.32
N ASP A 83 2.39 10.91 0.50
CA ASP A 83 2.39 12.32 0.89
C ASP A 83 1.25 12.65 1.86
N HIS A 84 0.23 11.79 1.93
CA HIS A 84 -0.80 11.87 2.97
C HIS A 84 -0.24 11.62 4.38
N TRP A 85 0.84 10.84 4.50
CA TRP A 85 1.33 10.31 5.78
C TRP A 85 2.61 10.99 6.29
N GLY A 86 3.17 11.93 5.53
CA GLY A 86 4.34 12.69 5.94
C GLY A 86 5.03 13.42 4.81
N VAL A 87 6.26 13.87 5.07
CA VAL A 87 7.09 14.58 4.09
C VAL A 87 8.40 13.81 3.93
N TYR A 88 8.90 13.69 2.70
CA TYR A 88 10.20 13.09 2.40
C TYR A 88 11.30 13.61 3.36
N PRO A 89 12.10 12.75 4.02
CA PRO A 89 12.31 11.32 3.75
C PRO A 89 11.34 10.35 4.47
N PHE A 90 10.19 10.85 4.93
CA PHE A 90 9.13 10.10 5.63
C PHE A 90 9.62 9.40 6.91
N PRO A 91 10.27 10.12 7.84
CA PRO A 91 10.76 9.54 9.09
C PRO A 91 9.60 9.02 9.97
N GLU A 92 8.43 9.63 9.83
CA GLU A 92 7.24 9.29 10.60
C GLU A 92 6.45 8.10 10.02
N VAL A 93 6.71 7.67 8.79
CA VAL A 93 5.96 6.57 8.17
C VAL A 93 6.67 5.25 8.48
N PRO A 94 6.06 4.35 9.27
CA PRO A 94 6.69 3.07 9.57
C PRO A 94 6.93 2.27 8.30
N ARG A 95 8.04 1.51 8.27
CA ARG A 95 8.38 0.64 7.14
C ARG A 95 7.79 -0.76 7.27
N ASP A 96 7.40 -1.13 8.48
CA ASP A 96 6.61 -2.33 8.74
C ASP A 96 5.11 -2.02 8.56
N TRP A 97 4.40 -2.93 7.90
CA TRP A 97 2.99 -2.76 7.58
C TRP A 97 2.09 -2.76 8.83
N THR A 98 2.37 -3.65 9.80
CA THR A 98 1.61 -3.68 11.06
C THR A 98 1.81 -2.38 11.82
N GLU A 99 3.05 -1.88 11.92
CA GLU A 99 3.31 -0.58 12.57
C GLU A 99 2.56 0.57 11.91
N ALA A 100 2.56 0.61 10.57
CA ALA A 100 1.84 1.64 9.83
C ALA A 100 0.33 1.57 10.10
N LEU A 101 -0.25 0.36 10.05
CA LEU A 101 -1.65 0.14 10.39
C LEU A 101 -1.95 0.58 11.82
N MET A 102 -1.20 0.10 12.81
CA MET A 102 -1.41 0.47 14.20
C MET A 102 -1.26 1.98 14.43
N LYS A 103 -0.40 2.68 13.68
CA LYS A 103 -0.11 4.12 13.89
C LYS A 103 -1.21 4.99 13.31
N PHE A 104 -1.76 4.59 12.17
CA PHE A 104 -2.70 5.38 11.40
C PHE A 104 -4.15 4.89 11.46
N THR A 105 -4.41 3.75 12.12
CA THR A 105 -5.77 3.28 12.38
C THR A 105 -6.34 3.96 13.62
N GLU A 106 -7.54 4.49 13.48
CA GLU A 106 -8.36 4.92 14.63
C GLU A 106 -9.29 3.77 15.03
N VAL A 107 -9.39 3.48 16.32
CA VAL A 107 -10.25 2.42 16.84
C VAL A 107 -11.36 3.06 17.66
N GLY A 108 -12.61 2.78 17.30
CA GLY A 108 -13.80 3.15 18.05
C GLY A 108 -14.46 1.91 18.64
N VAL A 109 -14.81 1.95 19.92
CA VAL A 109 -15.54 0.90 20.63
C VAL A 109 -16.97 1.39 20.86
N LEU A 110 -17.96 0.56 20.54
CA LEU A 110 -19.37 0.84 20.79
C LEU A 110 -19.86 -0.08 21.93
N PRO A 111 -19.96 0.43 23.17
CA PRO A 111 -20.56 -0.30 24.29
C PRO A 111 -22.07 -0.45 24.10
N SER A 112 -22.67 -1.39 24.83
CA SER A 112 -24.12 -1.60 24.88
C SER A 112 -24.93 -0.36 25.33
N ALA A 113 -24.29 0.59 26.00
CA ALA A 113 -24.86 1.88 26.38
C ALA A 113 -25.03 2.87 25.19
N GLY A 114 -24.45 2.57 24.02
CA GLY A 114 -24.70 3.29 22.76
C GLY A 114 -23.80 4.50 22.48
N ASP A 115 -22.83 4.83 23.34
CA ASP A 115 -21.91 5.95 23.12
C ASP A 115 -20.53 5.49 22.63
N THR A 116 -19.97 6.15 21.62
CA THR A 116 -18.71 5.70 21.00
C THR A 116 -17.51 6.08 21.86
N LEU A 117 -16.75 5.08 22.31
CA LEU A 117 -15.48 5.28 23.00
C LEU A 117 -14.34 5.26 22.00
N ARG A 118 -13.59 6.36 21.91
CA ARG A 118 -12.46 6.46 21.00
C ARG A 118 -11.17 6.00 21.69
N LEU A 119 -10.52 5.02 21.10
CA LEU A 119 -9.12 4.69 21.38
C LEU A 119 -8.24 5.54 20.47
N TYR A 120 -7.39 6.38 21.07
CA TYR A 120 -6.50 7.26 20.31
C TYR A 120 -5.07 7.17 20.79
N ARG A 121 -4.15 7.27 19.83
CA ARG A 121 -2.71 7.30 20.09
C ARG A 121 -2.31 8.71 20.53
N ASP A 122 -1.54 8.80 21.61
CA ASP A 122 -0.87 10.02 22.05
C ASP A 122 0.62 9.76 22.27
N THR A 123 1.45 10.79 22.24
CA THR A 123 2.88 10.69 22.49
C THR A 123 3.29 11.64 23.61
N VAL A 124 3.74 11.06 24.73
CA VAL A 124 4.19 11.80 25.90
C VAL A 124 5.67 11.51 26.11
N ARG A 125 6.52 12.54 26.06
CA ARG A 125 7.98 12.42 26.25
C ARG A 125 8.60 11.32 25.37
N GLU A 126 8.28 11.36 24.07
CA GLU A 126 8.76 10.39 23.06
C GLU A 126 8.23 8.95 23.21
N GLN A 127 7.43 8.68 24.23
CA GLN A 127 6.78 7.38 24.41
C GLN A 127 5.33 7.45 23.91
N ALA A 128 4.95 6.48 23.07
CA ALA A 128 3.60 6.38 22.54
C ALA A 128 2.69 5.60 23.51
N PHE A 129 1.48 6.11 23.69
CA PHE A 129 0.43 5.50 24.50
C PHE A 129 -0.84 5.38 23.69
N ILE A 130 -1.64 4.35 23.96
CA ILE A 130 -3.05 4.31 23.56
C ILE A 130 -3.89 4.79 24.75
N ASN A 131 -4.82 5.69 24.48
CA ASN A 131 -5.69 6.27 25.50
C ASN A 131 -7.15 5.96 25.19
N LEU A 132 -7.92 5.68 26.23
CA LEU A 132 -9.37 5.57 26.22
C LEU A 132 -9.92 6.64 27.17
N ASP A 133 -10.87 7.45 26.71
CA ASP A 133 -11.63 8.36 27.56
C ASP A 133 -13.07 7.85 27.66
N TYR A 134 -13.52 7.55 28.88
CA TYR A 134 -14.91 7.15 29.14
C TYR A 134 -15.43 7.83 30.38
N SER A 135 -16.48 8.66 30.22
CA SER A 135 -17.16 9.32 31.34
C SER A 135 -16.22 10.08 32.29
N GLY A 136 -15.13 10.65 31.76
CA GLY A 136 -14.11 11.38 32.53
C GLY A 136 -13.01 10.51 33.13
N VAL A 137 -13.05 9.18 32.93
CA VAL A 137 -11.97 8.25 33.27
C VAL A 137 -11.06 8.10 32.07
N LYS A 138 -9.78 8.44 32.23
CA LYS A 138 -8.73 8.21 31.23
C LYS A 138 -7.93 6.96 31.59
N LEU A 139 -7.95 5.98 30.70
CA LEU A 139 -7.08 4.81 30.76
C LEU A 139 -5.99 4.96 29.71
N SER A 140 -4.74 4.67 30.09
CA SER A 140 -3.58 4.76 29.20
C SER A 140 -2.78 3.46 29.28
N ALA A 141 -2.45 2.88 28.12
CA ALA A 141 -1.59 1.70 28.03
C ALA A 141 -0.40 1.97 27.08
N PRO A 142 0.78 1.37 27.34
CA PRO A 142 1.92 1.52 26.43
C PRO A 142 1.58 0.97 25.04
N TYR A 143 1.90 1.75 24.01
CA TYR A 143 1.55 1.43 22.63
C TYR A 143 2.29 0.19 22.10
N GLN A 144 3.56 0.02 22.49
CA GLN A 144 4.42 -1.03 21.94
C GLN A 144 4.20 -2.43 22.54
N THR A 145 3.48 -2.56 23.66
CA THR A 145 3.28 -3.84 24.35
C THR A 145 1.83 -4.30 24.27
N ALA A 146 0.98 -3.89 25.21
CA ALA A 146 -0.40 -4.38 25.33
C ALA A 146 -1.23 -4.09 24.07
N TYR A 147 -1.11 -2.87 23.52
CA TYR A 147 -1.86 -2.51 22.31
C TYR A 147 -1.37 -3.27 21.07
N ARG A 148 -0.06 -3.54 20.96
CA ARG A 148 0.48 -4.37 19.88
C ARG A 148 -0.10 -5.76 19.92
N ASP A 149 -0.07 -6.40 21.09
CA ASP A 149 -0.54 -7.77 21.25
C ASP A 149 -2.05 -7.86 20.95
N PHE A 150 -2.83 -6.90 21.46
CA PHE A 150 -4.25 -6.76 21.12
C PHE A 150 -4.46 -6.58 19.61
N PHE A 151 -3.76 -5.64 18.98
CA PHE A 151 -3.92 -5.37 17.55
C PHE A 151 -3.58 -6.60 16.70
N GLU A 152 -2.49 -7.29 17.05
CA GLU A 152 -2.02 -8.48 16.35
C GLU A 152 -2.96 -9.67 16.48
N GLN A 153 -3.57 -9.85 17.65
CA GLN A 153 -4.45 -10.99 17.92
C GLN A 153 -5.90 -10.75 17.52
N GLN A 154 -6.38 -9.50 17.61
CA GLN A 154 -7.80 -9.19 17.50
C GLN A 154 -8.13 -8.39 16.25
N ILE A 155 -7.30 -7.40 15.88
CA ILE A 155 -7.62 -6.50 14.77
C ILE A 155 -7.05 -7.05 13.44
N ARG A 156 -5.75 -7.37 13.41
CA ARG A 156 -5.05 -7.78 12.18
C ARG A 156 -5.70 -8.99 11.48
N PRO A 157 -6.13 -10.05 12.18
CA PRO A 157 -6.75 -11.21 11.53
C PRO A 157 -8.06 -10.87 10.80
N GLN A 158 -8.73 -9.80 11.21
CA GLN A 158 -10.02 -9.38 10.68
C GLN A 158 -9.89 -8.35 9.55
N TYR A 159 -8.69 -7.93 9.17
CA TYR A 159 -8.46 -6.81 8.25
C TYR A 159 -9.18 -6.93 6.89
N TYR A 160 -9.45 -8.15 6.41
CA TYR A 160 -10.16 -8.40 5.15
C TYR A 160 -11.64 -8.76 5.31
N GLU A 161 -12.12 -8.83 6.55
CA GLU A 161 -13.51 -9.12 6.87
C GLU A 161 -14.40 -7.89 6.69
N ASP A 162 -15.66 -8.12 6.31
CA ASP A 162 -16.70 -7.08 6.21
C ASP A 162 -17.06 -6.49 7.57
N GLU A 163 -17.11 -7.34 8.59
CA GLU A 163 -17.48 -6.99 9.97
C GLU A 163 -16.42 -7.53 10.93
N TRP A 164 -15.96 -6.68 11.84
CA TRP A 164 -15.00 -7.08 12.87
C TRP A 164 -15.75 -7.40 14.17
N LYS A 165 -15.58 -8.62 14.67
CA LYS A 165 -16.10 -9.07 15.96
C LYS A 165 -14.93 -9.31 16.89
N VAL A 166 -14.82 -8.49 17.91
CA VAL A 166 -13.82 -8.62 18.96
C VAL A 166 -14.53 -9.01 20.24
N ASP A 167 -14.01 -10.01 20.94
CA ASP A 167 -14.55 -10.40 22.24
C ASP A 167 -14.37 -9.25 23.25
N CYS A 168 -15.34 -9.06 24.15
CA CYS A 168 -15.23 -8.06 25.22
C CYS A 168 -14.07 -8.37 26.17
N ASP A 169 -13.68 -9.64 26.28
CA ASP A 169 -12.58 -10.10 27.16
C ASP A 169 -11.19 -9.89 26.53
N ALA A 170 -11.10 -9.30 25.34
CA ALA A 170 -9.85 -9.18 24.60
C ALA A 170 -8.98 -7.95 24.97
N LEU A 171 -9.45 -7.08 25.89
CA LEU A 171 -8.77 -5.87 26.35
C LEU A 171 -8.39 -5.94 27.84
#